data_AF-A0A8D8TUK0-F1
#
_entry.id   AF-A0A8D8TUK0-F1
#
_cell.length_a   1.000
_cell.length_b   1.000
_cell.length_c   1.000
_cell.angle_alpha   90.00
_cell.angle_beta   90.00
_cell.angle_gamma   90.00
#
_symmetry.space_group_name_H-M   'P 1'
#
loop_
_entity.id
_entity.type
_entity.pdbx_description
1 polymer ?
#
loop_
_entity_poly.entity_id
_entity_poly.type
_entity_poly.pdbx_seq_one_letter_code
_entity_poly.pdbx_strand_id
1 'polypeptide(L)'
;MLSKPFPCKGMYNRNFAFIGITFQILISISTPPSQNKLKMAPQLSAITSNLNIIKGQHFKPGNKKSYKWDIVWFNAIGFAVMHIAALYGVFLMLSGQIRTAHVLNVFLWGYFHTVGTIMGAHRLWTHKSFKANPVVRAVLLVGFTIAGQNCLWVWV
;
A
#
# COMPACT_ATOMS: atom_id res chain seq x y z
N MET A 1 10.76 -25.51 10.55
CA MET A 1 10.40 -25.13 11.93
C MET A 1 9.48 -23.93 11.86
N LEU A 2 8.17 -24.23 11.94
CA LEU A 2 7.07 -23.27 11.90
C LEU A 2 6.91 -22.66 13.29
N SER A 3 7.42 -21.44 13.50
CA SER A 3 7.00 -20.62 14.63
C SER A 3 5.58 -20.15 14.38
N LYS A 4 4.67 -20.48 15.31
CA LYS A 4 3.26 -20.06 15.28
C LYS A 4 3.20 -18.53 15.18
N PRO A 5 2.36 -17.95 14.31
CA PRO A 5 2.25 -16.51 14.18
C PRO A 5 1.70 -15.92 15.48
N PHE A 6 2.36 -14.87 15.99
CA PHE A 6 1.85 -14.07 17.10
C PHE A 6 0.41 -13.58 16.79
N PRO A 7 -0.48 -13.57 17.78
CA PRO A 7 -1.87 -13.17 17.58
C PRO A 7 -1.99 -11.64 17.41
N CYS A 8 -1.65 -11.12 16.24
CA CYS A 8 -2.04 -9.76 15.82
C CYS A 8 -3.49 -9.70 15.31
N LYS A 9 -4.31 -10.72 15.58
CA LYS A 9 -5.72 -10.78 15.16
C LYS A 9 -6.66 -9.94 16.05
N GLY A 10 -6.17 -9.37 17.15
CA GLY A 10 -6.99 -8.61 18.10
C GLY A 10 -7.27 -7.14 17.75
N MET A 11 -6.62 -6.57 16.73
CA MET A 11 -6.81 -5.16 16.32
C MET A 11 -7.35 -5.00 14.89
N TYR A 12 -7.83 -6.09 14.28
CA TYR A 12 -8.33 -6.09 12.90
C TYR A 12 -9.86 -6.08 12.88
N ASN A 13 -10.45 -4.92 13.17
CA ASN A 13 -11.75 -4.57 12.62
C ASN A 13 -11.82 -3.06 12.36
N ARG A 14 -11.26 -2.64 11.21
CA ARG A 14 -11.77 -1.60 10.30
C ARG A 14 -10.72 -1.16 9.26
N ASN A 15 -10.93 -1.58 8.02
CA ASN A 15 -10.63 -0.89 6.75
C ASN A 15 -9.47 0.13 6.75
N PHE A 16 -8.23 -0.33 6.92
CA PHE A 16 -7.03 0.47 6.64
C PHE A 16 -6.45 0.04 5.28
N ALA A 17 -7.01 0.59 4.20
CA ALA A 17 -6.49 0.45 2.85
C ALA A 17 -6.15 1.84 2.31
N PHE A 18 -5.04 2.41 2.77
CA PHE A 18 -4.45 3.60 2.17
C PHE A 18 -2.92 3.51 2.32
N ILE A 19 -2.25 3.33 1.19
CA ILE A 19 -0.98 3.95 0.73
C ILE A 19 -0.46 3.05 -0.40
N GLY A 20 -0.88 3.35 -1.62
CA GLY A 20 -0.47 2.61 -2.81
C GLY A 20 -0.60 3.40 -4.12
N ILE A 21 -0.58 4.74 -4.07
CA ILE A 21 -0.89 5.57 -5.25
C ILE A 21 0.36 6.03 -6.03
N THR A 22 1.58 5.79 -5.57
CA THR A 22 2.78 6.26 -6.31
C THR A 22 3.43 5.24 -7.25
N PHE A 23 2.90 4.02 -7.38
CA PHE A 23 3.54 2.98 -8.22
C PHE A 23 2.83 2.67 -9.55
N GLN A 24 1.64 3.22 -9.82
CA GLN A 24 0.88 2.91 -11.04
C GLN A 24 1.10 3.89 -12.21
N ILE A 25 1.69 5.07 -11.98
CA ILE A 25 1.77 6.11 -13.02
C ILE A 25 2.92 5.88 -14.02
N LEU A 26 3.92 5.04 -13.72
CA LEU A 26 5.09 4.89 -14.60
C LEU A 26 5.10 3.66 -15.55
N ILE A 27 4.11 2.76 -15.48
CA ILE A 27 4.08 1.55 -16.34
C ILE A 27 3.11 1.68 -17.54
N SER A 28 2.22 2.67 -17.56
CA SER A 28 1.17 2.77 -18.61
C SER A 28 1.55 3.53 -19.91
N ILE A 29 2.80 3.97 -20.11
CA ILE A 29 3.16 4.81 -21.28
C ILE A 29 3.92 4.06 -22.39
N SER A 30 4.27 2.77 -22.25
CA SER A 30 5.14 2.09 -23.24
C SER A 30 4.63 0.75 -23.81
N THR A 31 3.34 0.67 -24.20
CA THR A 31 2.90 -0.42 -25.09
C THR A 31 2.13 0.13 -26.29
N PRO A 32 2.67 0.06 -27.52
CA PRO A 32 1.90 0.36 -28.71
C PRO A 32 0.85 -0.76 -28.97
N PRO A 33 -0.37 -0.43 -29.43
CA PRO A 33 -1.35 -1.45 -29.77
C PRO A 33 -0.99 -2.11 -31.12
N SER A 34 -0.57 -3.37 -31.08
CA SER A 34 -0.51 -4.23 -32.27
C SER A 34 -1.93 -4.53 -32.77
N GLN A 35 -2.28 -4.00 -33.93
CA GLN A 35 -3.57 -4.24 -34.60
C GLN A 35 -3.46 -5.44 -35.55
N ASN A 36 -3.49 -6.66 -35.02
CA ASN A 36 -3.68 -7.85 -35.85
C ASN A 36 -5.17 -7.98 -36.22
N LYS A 37 -5.52 -7.49 -37.41
CA LYS A 37 -6.84 -7.67 -38.04
C LYS A 37 -7.01 -9.12 -38.48
N LEU A 38 -7.54 -9.97 -37.60
CA LEU A 38 -8.02 -11.30 -37.99
C LEU A 38 -9.32 -11.16 -38.78
N LYS A 39 -9.29 -11.52 -40.06
CA LYS A 39 -10.49 -11.76 -40.88
C LYS A 39 -11.15 -13.04 -40.37
N MET A 40 -12.38 -12.97 -39.88
CA MET A 40 -13.20 -14.16 -39.58
C MET A 40 -14.57 -14.02 -40.23
N ALA A 41 -14.89 -15.01 -41.06
CA ALA A 41 -16.17 -15.21 -41.73
C ALA A 41 -17.16 -15.97 -40.81
N PRO A 42 -18.25 -16.54 -41.36
CA PRO A 42 -19.63 -16.30 -41.00
C PRO A 42 -20.08 -17.10 -39.75
N GLN A 43 -19.83 -16.57 -38.56
CA GLN A 43 -20.40 -17.10 -37.30
C GLN A 43 -21.33 -16.09 -36.61
N LEU A 44 -21.73 -15.05 -37.33
CA LEU A 44 -22.46 -13.92 -36.77
C LEU A 44 -23.88 -14.28 -36.34
N SER A 45 -24.54 -15.23 -37.02
CA SER A 45 -25.92 -15.66 -36.69
C SER A 45 -25.99 -16.48 -35.39
N ALA A 46 -24.99 -17.33 -35.11
CA ALA A 46 -24.90 -18.10 -33.87
C ALA A 46 -24.44 -17.27 -32.66
N ILE A 47 -23.65 -16.21 -32.89
CA ILE A 47 -23.26 -15.26 -31.84
C ILE A 47 -24.43 -14.34 -31.46
N THR A 48 -25.27 -13.99 -32.44
CA THR A 48 -26.45 -13.12 -32.21
C THR A 48 -27.51 -13.78 -31.32
N SER A 49 -27.71 -15.10 -31.45
CA SER A 49 -28.65 -15.83 -30.58
C SER A 49 -28.16 -15.91 -29.13
N ASN A 50 -26.86 -16.10 -28.91
CA ASN A 50 -26.25 -16.12 -27.58
C ASN A 50 -26.22 -14.73 -26.91
N LEU A 51 -26.08 -13.65 -27.68
CA LEU A 51 -26.16 -12.28 -27.15
C LEU A 51 -27.56 -11.95 -26.58
N ASN A 52 -28.63 -12.48 -27.17
CA ASN A 52 -29.99 -12.27 -26.67
C ASN A 52 -30.26 -13.00 -25.34
N ILE A 53 -29.61 -14.15 -25.12
CA ILE A 53 -29.66 -14.87 -23.83
C ILE A 53 -28.95 -14.07 -22.73
N ILE A 54 -27.81 -13.43 -23.05
CA ILE A 54 -27.03 -12.66 -22.07
C ILE A 54 -27.70 -11.30 -21.75
N LYS A 55 -28.40 -10.69 -22.71
CA LYS A 55 -29.17 -9.45 -22.50
C LYS A 55 -30.37 -9.61 -21.55
N GLY A 56 -30.83 -10.83 -21.29
CA GLY A 56 -31.91 -11.12 -20.33
C GLY A 56 -31.48 -11.13 -18.86
N GLN A 57 -30.17 -11.08 -18.58
CA GLN A 57 -29.67 -11.02 -17.21
C GLN A 57 -29.67 -9.58 -16.73
N HIS A 58 -30.81 -9.15 -16.18
CA HIS A 58 -30.95 -7.88 -15.49
C HIS A 58 -29.92 -7.83 -14.34
N PHE A 59 -28.81 -7.12 -14.55
CA PHE A 59 -27.86 -6.79 -13.49
C PHE A 59 -28.64 -6.03 -12.42
N LYS A 60 -28.96 -6.69 -11.31
CA LYS A 60 -29.47 -6.01 -10.12
C LYS A 60 -28.27 -5.27 -9.53
N PRO A 61 -28.18 -3.93 -9.64
CA PRO A 61 -27.12 -3.22 -8.95
C PRO A 61 -27.28 -3.56 -7.47
N GLY A 62 -26.22 -4.11 -6.88
CA GLY A 62 -26.21 -4.46 -5.46
C GLY A 62 -26.67 -3.26 -4.63
N ASN A 63 -27.44 -3.52 -3.58
CA ASN A 63 -27.93 -2.49 -2.65
C ASN A 63 -26.77 -1.58 -2.23
N LYS A 64 -26.78 -0.34 -2.71
CA LYS A 64 -25.82 0.71 -2.33
C LYS A 64 -26.09 1.14 -0.89
N LYS A 65 -25.62 0.34 0.08
CA LYS A 65 -25.63 0.75 1.48
C LYS A 65 -24.74 1.99 1.58
N SER A 66 -25.32 3.12 2.01
CA SER A 66 -24.55 4.33 2.28
C SER A 66 -23.52 4.03 3.36
N TYR A 67 -22.24 4.03 3.01
CA TYR A 67 -21.17 3.78 3.97
C TYR A 67 -21.07 4.96 4.92
N LYS A 68 -21.44 4.77 6.19
CA LYS A 68 -21.24 5.76 7.23
C LYS A 68 -19.80 5.63 7.73
N TRP A 69 -18.98 6.65 7.47
CA TRP A 69 -17.63 6.73 8.02
C TRP A 69 -17.70 6.90 9.53
N ASP A 70 -17.14 5.94 10.26
CA ASP A 70 -16.97 6.04 11.70
C ASP A 70 -15.51 6.39 12.00
N ILE A 71 -15.29 7.52 12.67
CA ILE A 71 -13.96 8.07 12.91
C ILE A 71 -13.42 7.49 14.22
N VAL A 72 -12.27 6.82 14.13
CA VAL A 72 -11.53 6.36 15.31
C VAL A 72 -10.72 7.52 15.88
N TRP A 73 -11.34 8.30 16.77
CA TRP A 73 -10.78 9.54 17.32
C TRP A 73 -9.43 9.38 18.01
N PHE A 74 -9.19 8.26 18.69
CA PHE A 74 -7.90 7.98 19.33
C PHE A 74 -6.74 8.02 18.33
N ASN A 75 -6.91 7.37 17.17
CA ASN A 75 -5.91 7.38 16.11
C ASN A 75 -5.79 8.77 15.48
N ALA A 76 -6.91 9.46 15.28
CA ALA A 76 -6.92 10.80 14.69
C ALA A 76 -6.14 11.81 15.54
N ILE A 77 -6.35 11.81 16.85
CA ILE A 77 -5.63 12.67 17.80
C ILE A 77 -4.14 12.29 17.84
N GLY A 78 -3.83 10.98 17.87
CA GLY A 78 -2.45 10.50 17.82
C GLY A 78 -1.68 11.00 16.60
N PHE A 79 -2.30 10.93 15.41
CA PHE A 79 -1.72 11.51 14.20
C PHE A 79 -1.60 13.03 14.30
N ALA A 80 -2.60 13.75 14.80
CA ALA A 80 -2.54 15.20 14.92
C ALA A 80 -1.37 15.66 15.81
N VAL A 81 -1.19 15.04 16.98
CA VAL A 81 -0.08 15.34 17.90
C VAL A 81 1.27 15.07 17.25
N MET A 82 1.42 13.94 16.55
CA MET A 82 2.64 13.59 15.84
C MET A 82 3.00 14.63 14.75
N HIS A 83 2.02 15.16 14.02
CA HIS A 83 2.26 16.18 12.99
C HIS A 83 2.65 17.53 13.61
N ILE A 84 2.04 17.92 14.73
CA ILE A 84 2.42 19.15 15.45
C ILE A 84 3.86 19.03 15.97
N ALA A 85 4.23 17.87 16.54
CA ALA A 85 5.59 17.61 16.99
C ALA A 85 6.61 17.65 15.83
N ALA A 86 6.25 17.13 14.65
CA ALA A 86 7.08 17.21 13.45
C ALA A 86 7.29 18.65 12.99
N LEU A 87 6.24 19.48 12.96
CA LEU A 87 6.35 20.90 12.60
C LEU A 87 7.24 21.67 13.57
N TYR A 88 7.11 21.40 14.88
CA TYR A 88 7.98 21.98 15.89
C TYR A 88 9.45 21.56 15.72
N GLY A 89 9.70 20.28 15.41
CA GLY A 89 11.04 19.79 15.11
C GLY A 89 11.67 20.49 13.91
N VAL A 90 10.91 20.69 12.82
CA VAL A 90 11.37 21.44 11.65
C VAL A 90 11.69 22.89 12.02
N PHE A 91 10.84 23.55 12.82
CA PHE A 91 11.09 24.91 13.30
C PHE A 91 12.41 25.03 14.09
N LEU A 92 12.69 24.08 14.99
CA LEU A 92 13.96 24.04 15.74
C LEU A 92 15.17 23.79 14.83
N MET A 93 15.03 22.94 13.81
CA MET A 93 16.09 22.69 12.83
C MET A 93 16.43 23.96 12.04
N LEU A 94 15.42 24.72 11.62
CA LEU A 94 15.59 25.98 10.88
C LEU A 94 16.15 27.11 11.73
N SER A 95 15.83 27.12 13.03
CA SER A 95 16.34 28.12 13.98
C SER A 95 17.81 27.91 14.35
N GLY A 96 18.46 26.82 13.89
CA GLY A 96 19.88 26.55 14.11
C GLY A 96 20.27 26.25 15.57
N GLN A 97 19.28 26.08 16.46
CA GLN A 97 19.49 25.81 17.89
C GLN A 97 19.92 24.35 18.15
N ILE A 98 19.87 23.49 17.14
CA ILE A 98 20.20 22.07 17.22
C ILE A 98 21.57 21.81 16.62
N ARG A 99 22.40 21.02 17.31
CA ARG A 99 23.69 20.54 16.79
C ARG A 99 23.50 19.75 15.49
N THR A 100 24.34 20.00 14.50
CA THR A 100 24.34 19.31 13.18
C THR A 100 24.31 17.79 13.28
N ALA A 101 24.90 17.19 14.32
CA ALA A 101 24.85 15.76 14.59
C ALA A 101 23.41 15.22 14.77
N HIS A 102 22.51 15.97 15.42
CA HIS A 102 21.12 15.54 15.59
C HIS A 102 20.35 15.64 14.27
N VAL A 103 20.62 16.67 13.47
CA VAL A 103 20.05 16.83 12.14
C VAL A 103 20.41 15.63 11.26
N LEU A 104 21.70 15.27 11.22
CA LEU A 104 22.17 14.09 10.49
C LEU A 104 21.52 12.80 11.00
N ASN A 105 21.40 12.63 12.32
CA ASN A 105 20.76 11.47 12.91
C ASN A 105 19.29 11.32 12.45
N VAL A 106 18.51 12.41 12.45
CA VAL A 106 17.12 12.39 11.96
C VAL A 106 17.05 11.92 10.50
N PHE A 107 17.94 12.40 9.63
CA PHE A 107 17.99 11.96 8.23
C PHE A 107 18.38 10.48 8.08
N LEU A 108 19.35 9.99 8.86
CA LEU A 108 19.79 8.60 8.81
C LEU A 108 18.67 7.63 9.21
N TRP A 109 17.99 7.89 10.34
CA TRP A 109 16.85 7.08 10.77
C TRP A 109 15.65 7.23 9.83
N GLY A 110 15.41 8.43 9.30
CA GLY A 110 14.42 8.74 8.26
C GLY A 110 14.59 7.87 7.01
N TYR A 111 15.82 7.79 6.52
CA TYR A 111 16.15 6.96 5.37
C TYR A 111 15.99 5.47 5.69
N PHE A 112 16.48 5.02 6.85
CA PHE A 112 16.45 3.61 7.24
C PHE A 112 15.02 3.04 7.32
N HIS A 113 14.08 3.77 7.92
CA HIS A 113 12.68 3.30 7.99
C HIS A 113 12.00 3.29 6.62
N THR A 114 12.34 4.25 5.76
CA THR A 114 11.79 4.35 4.40
C THR A 114 12.24 3.17 3.55
N VAL A 115 13.50 2.78 3.64
CA VAL A 115 14.03 1.57 2.98
C VAL A 115 13.32 0.31 3.49
N GLY A 116 13.13 0.17 4.81
CA GLY A 116 12.38 -0.95 5.39
C GLY A 116 10.94 -1.06 4.88
N THR A 117 10.27 0.07 4.64
CA THR A 117 8.88 0.11 4.15
C THR A 117 8.80 -0.19 2.65
N ILE A 118 9.62 0.48 1.83
CA ILE A 118 9.54 0.37 0.37
C ILE A 118 10.20 -0.92 -0.14
N MET A 119 11.43 -1.20 0.30
CA MET A 119 12.14 -2.41 -0.12
C MET A 119 11.65 -3.64 0.63
N GLY A 120 11.31 -3.49 1.90
CA GLY A 120 10.77 -4.56 2.74
C GLY A 120 9.28 -4.78 2.48
N ALA A 121 8.41 -4.05 3.20
CA ALA A 121 6.95 -4.31 3.21
C ALA A 121 6.39 -4.39 1.79
N HIS A 122 6.60 -3.35 1.00
CA HIS A 122 6.05 -3.24 -0.36
C HIS A 122 6.68 -4.23 -1.36
N ARG A 123 8.00 -4.20 -1.57
CA ARG A 123 8.63 -4.99 -2.65
C ARG A 123 8.91 -6.44 -2.28
N LEU A 124 9.43 -6.69 -1.08
CA LEU A 124 9.85 -8.02 -0.66
C LEU A 124 8.67 -8.87 -0.19
N TRP A 125 7.80 -8.34 0.69
CA TRP A 125 6.73 -9.13 1.29
C TRP A 125 5.41 -9.07 0.50
N THR A 126 4.93 -7.89 0.10
CA THR A 126 3.68 -7.74 -0.68
C THR A 126 3.86 -8.23 -2.13
N HIS A 127 4.83 -7.69 -2.87
CA HIS A 127 5.01 -8.03 -4.29
C HIS A 127 5.95 -9.21 -4.57
N LYS A 128 6.71 -9.68 -3.58
CA LYS A 128 7.68 -10.79 -3.73
C LYS A 128 8.62 -10.62 -4.94
N SER A 129 9.01 -9.38 -5.24
CA SER A 129 9.74 -9.01 -6.47
C SER A 129 11.17 -9.56 -6.51
N PHE A 130 11.76 -9.90 -5.37
CA PHE A 130 13.13 -10.43 -5.29
C PHE A 130 13.31 -11.36 -4.08
N LYS A 131 14.32 -12.25 -4.15
CA LYS A 131 14.64 -13.19 -3.08
C LYS A 131 15.82 -12.67 -2.25
N ALA A 132 15.52 -12.14 -1.06
CA ALA A 132 16.54 -11.68 -0.13
C ALA A 132 17.08 -12.80 0.78
N ASN A 133 18.37 -12.72 1.15
CA ASN A 133 19.01 -13.54 2.19
C ASN A 133 18.32 -13.29 3.55
N PRO A 134 18.18 -14.30 4.44
CA PRO A 134 17.58 -14.15 5.77
C PRO A 134 18.12 -12.98 6.59
N VAL A 135 19.41 -12.66 6.50
CA VAL A 135 20.01 -11.50 7.21
C VAL A 135 19.40 -10.19 6.72
N VAL A 136 19.32 -10.02 5.39
CA VAL A 136 18.73 -8.82 4.77
C VAL A 136 17.25 -8.69 5.13
N ARG A 137 16.52 -9.82 5.22
CA ARG A 137 15.12 -9.82 5.67
C ARG A 137 14.97 -9.30 7.10
N ALA A 138 15.87 -9.69 8.00
CA ALA A 138 15.86 -9.22 9.38
C ALA A 138 16.12 -7.71 9.46
N VAL A 139 17.11 -7.20 8.73
CA VAL A 139 17.43 -5.76 8.70
C VAL A 139 16.26 -4.95 8.16
N LEU A 140 15.63 -5.39 7.07
CA LEU A 140 14.46 -4.72 6.50
C LEU A 140 13.25 -4.77 7.44
N LEU A 141 13.10 -5.86 8.22
CA LEU A 141 12.04 -5.99 9.21
C LEU A 141 12.24 -4.98 10.35
N VAL A 142 13.47 -4.84 10.85
CA VAL A 142 13.81 -3.84 11.87
C VAL A 142 13.55 -2.42 11.33
N GLY A 143 13.98 -2.13 10.10
CA GLY A 143 13.67 -0.86 9.43
C GLY A 143 12.17 -0.57 9.36
N PHE A 144 11.35 -1.58 9.02
CA PHE A 144 9.90 -1.44 9.01
C PHE A 144 9.30 -1.22 10.41
N THR A 145 9.82 -1.88 11.46
CA THR A 145 9.33 -1.65 12.84
C THR A 145 9.59 -0.23 13.33
N ILE A 146 10.69 0.39 12.90
CA ILE A 146 11.02 1.79 13.24
C ILE A 146 10.06 2.77 12.56
N ALA A 147 9.51 2.41 11.40
CA ALA A 147 8.53 3.25 10.71
C ALA A 147 7.23 3.46 11.52
N GLY A 148 6.97 2.62 12.53
CA GLY A 148 5.79 2.71 13.38
C GLY A 148 4.47 2.50 12.63
N GLN A 149 4.54 1.98 11.40
CA GLN A 149 3.37 1.60 10.62
C GLN A 149 2.88 0.24 11.15
N ASN A 150 1.56 0.01 11.12
CA ASN A 150 0.91 -1.22 11.60
C ASN A 150 1.72 -2.50 11.32
N CYS A 151 1.50 -3.56 12.11
CA CYS A 151 2.27 -4.80 11.97
C CYS A 151 2.32 -5.33 10.52
N LEU A 152 3.44 -5.95 10.16
CA LEU A 152 3.72 -6.38 8.78
C LEU A 152 2.63 -7.30 8.20
N TRP A 153 2.00 -8.13 9.04
CA TRP A 153 0.93 -9.03 8.64
C TRP A 153 -0.34 -8.33 8.14
N VAL A 154 -0.58 -7.09 8.55
CA VAL A 154 -1.70 -6.27 8.06
C VAL A 154 -1.33 -5.59 6.74
N TRP A 155 -0.04 -5.42 6.46
CA TRP A 155 0.49 -4.76 5.27
C TRP A 155 0.67 -5.67 4.05
N VAL A 156 0.74 -6.98 4.26
CA VAL A 156 1.05 -8.02 3.25
C VAL A 156 -0.20 -8.84 2.95
#